data_AF-A0A0C2D0B3-F1
#
_entry.id   AF-A0A0C2D0B3-F1
#
_cell.length_a   1.000
_cell.length_b   1.000
_cell.length_c   1.000
_cell.angle_alpha   90.00
_cell.angle_beta   90.00
_cell.angle_gamma   90.00
#
_symmetry.space_group_name_H-M   'P 1'
#
loop_
_entity.id
_entity.type
_entity.pdbx_description
1 polymer ?
#
loop_
_entity_poly.entity_id
_entity_poly.type
_entity_poly.pdbx_seq_one_letter_code
_entity_poly.pdbx_strand_id
1 'polypeptide(L)' 'MQRTQRAYCYMDPTICLNGGTAASDGTCNCRPGFNGAKCESPICQNGGVVVDYKCVCEAGFNGQFC' A
#
# COMPACT_ATOMS: atom_id res chain seq x y z
N MET A 1 11.14 -28.57 -8.23
CA MET A 1 11.51 -28.22 -6.84
C MET A 1 12.31 -26.94 -6.88
N GLN A 2 11.71 -25.78 -6.66
CA GLN A 2 12.52 -24.63 -6.22
C GLN A 2 11.79 -23.89 -5.11
N ARG A 3 11.71 -24.60 -3.98
CA ARG A 3 11.56 -23.98 -2.66
C ARG A 3 12.94 -23.46 -2.24
N THR A 4 13.44 -22.43 -2.90
CA THR A 4 14.68 -21.76 -2.48
C THR A 4 14.60 -20.27 -2.75
N GLN A 5 14.04 -19.52 -1.80
CA GLN A 5 14.67 -18.26 -1.43
C GLN A 5 14.47 -18.01 0.06
N ARG A 6 15.52 -18.34 0.81
CA ARG A 6 15.70 -17.90 2.20
C ARG A 6 15.87 -16.38 2.19
N ALA A 7 15.08 -15.68 3.00
CA ALA A 7 15.45 -14.51 3.78
C ALA A 7 16.41 -13.48 3.14
N TYR A 8 16.08 -12.98 1.96
CA TYR A 8 16.58 -11.69 1.50
C TYR A 8 15.38 -10.77 1.34
N CYS A 9 15.46 -9.55 1.87
CA CYS A 9 14.43 -8.50 1.80
C CYS A 9 14.23 -7.96 0.37
N TYR A 10 14.15 -8.87 -0.61
CA TYR A 10 13.98 -8.54 -2.02
C TYR A 10 12.55 -8.06 -2.19
N MET A 11 12.41 -6.76 -2.40
CA MET A 11 11.18 -6.09 -2.78
C MET A 11 10.75 -6.67 -4.12
N ASP A 12 10.03 -7.80 -4.10
CA ASP A 12 9.55 -8.45 -5.31
C ASP A 12 8.69 -7.45 -6.09
N PRO A 13 9.13 -6.96 -7.27
CA PRO A 13 8.46 -5.88 -7.98
C PRO A 13 7.07 -6.27 -8.48
N THR A 14 6.69 -7.55 -8.40
CA THR A 14 5.36 -8.02 -8.78
C THR A 14 4.36 -8.01 -7.62
N ILE A 15 4.81 -7.76 -6.38
CA ILE A 15 3.92 -7.65 -5.22
C ILE A 15 3.40 -6.22 -5.10
N CYS A 16 2.09 -6.07 -5.28
CA CYS A 16 1.31 -4.88 -4.97
C CYS A 16 0.35 -5.18 -3.83
N LEU A 17 0.30 -4.29 -2.83
CA LEU A 17 -0.56 -4.39 -1.66
C LEU A 17 -1.92 -3.74 -1.91
N ASN A 18 -2.84 -3.93 -0.96
CA ASN A 18 -4.15 -3.28 -0.95
C ASN A 18 -4.98 -3.46 -2.25
N GLY A 19 -4.77 -4.59 -2.92
CA GLY A 19 -5.46 -4.95 -4.16
C GLY A 19 -4.96 -4.20 -5.41
N GLY A 20 -3.79 -3.56 -5.35
CA GLY A 20 -3.12 -3.03 -6.52
C GLY A 20 -2.70 -4.13 -7.50
N THR A 21 -2.49 -3.75 -8.76
CA THR A 21 -2.12 -4.67 -9.85
C THR A 21 -0.74 -4.34 -10.39
N ALA A 22 0.15 -5.33 -10.45
CA ALA A 22 1.47 -5.14 -11.04
C ALA A 22 1.37 -4.94 -12.56
N ALA A 23 2.01 -3.87 -13.05
CA ALA A 23 2.26 -3.65 -14.46
C ALA A 23 3.47 -4.48 -14.93
N SER A 24 3.61 -4.60 -16.25
CA SER A 24 4.69 -5.33 -16.90
C SER A 24 6.09 -4.77 -16.64
N ASP A 25 6.18 -3.49 -16.23
CA ASP A 25 7.42 -2.81 -15.88
C ASP A 25 7.79 -2.95 -14.39
N GLY A 26 6.98 -3.69 -13.62
CA GLY A 26 7.18 -3.86 -12.18
C GLY A 26 6.67 -2.71 -11.32
N THR A 27 5.92 -1.76 -11.90
CA THR A 27 5.20 -0.72 -11.14
C THR A 27 3.85 -1.23 -10.68
N CYS A 28 3.33 -0.68 -9.58
CA CYS A 28 2.02 -1.04 -9.06
C CYS A 28 0.95 0.00 -9.45
N ASN A 29 -0.11 -0.49 -10.09
CA ASN A 29 -1.32 0.30 -10.32
C ASN A 29 -2.17 0.24 -9.06
N CYS A 30 -2.23 1.34 -8.32
CA CYS A 30 -2.94 1.41 -7.06
C CYS A 30 -4.44 1.60 -7.26
N ARG A 31 -5.22 0.95 -6.39
CA ARG A 31 -6.65 1.23 -6.28
C ARG A 31 -6.86 2.65 -5.74
N PRO A 32 -8.02 3.27 -6.04
CA PRO A 32 -8.38 4.55 -5.44
C PRO A 32 -8.25 4.51 -3.91
N GLY A 33 -7.63 5.55 -3.34
CA GLY A 33 -7.38 5.64 -1.91
C GLY A 33 -6.04 5.06 -1.44
N PHE A 34 -5.18 4.55 -2.32
CA PHE A 34 -3.84 4.08 -1.96
C PHE A 34 -2.76 4.65 -2.87
N ASN A 35 -1.54 4.74 -2.34
CA ASN A 35 -0.33 5.19 -3.02
C ASN A 35 0.92 4.48 -2.46
N GLY A 36 2.08 4.85 -3.00
CA GLY A 36 3.36 4.20 -2.71
C GLY A 36 3.78 3.24 -3.82
N ALA A 37 5.03 2.79 -3.77
CA ALA A 37 5.61 1.95 -4.82
C ALA A 37 4.91 0.58 -4.93
N LYS A 38 4.30 0.13 -3.83
CA LYS A 38 3.54 -1.11 -3.73
C LYS A 38 2.09 -0.86 -3.31
N CYS A 39 1.59 0.37 -3.41
CA CYS A 39 0.25 0.73 -2.93
C CYS A 39 0.09 0.46 -1.42
N GLU A 40 1.18 0.55 -0.66
CA GLU A 40 1.24 0.24 0.77
C GLU A 40 0.63 1.32 1.65
N SER A 41 0.58 2.56 1.17
CA SER A 41 0.18 3.71 1.96
C SER A 41 -1.24 4.15 1.58
N PRO A 42 -2.15 4.36 2.56
CA PRO A 42 -3.46 4.91 2.29
C PRO A 42 -3.36 6.43 2.02
N ILE A 43 -4.30 6.93 1.24
CA ILE A 43 -4.51 8.37 1.03
C ILE A 43 -5.63 8.79 1.99
N CYS A 44 -5.27 9.52 3.03
CA CYS A 44 -6.23 10.00 4.02
C CYS A 44 -7.01 11.21 3.50
N GLN A 45 -8.29 11.27 3.86
CA GLN A 45 -9.25 12.31 3.55
C GLN A 45 -9.51 13.16 4.80
N ASN A 46 -10.25 14.26 4.62
CA ASN A 46 -10.72 15.16 5.68
C ASN A 46 -9.63 15.63 6.68
N GLY A 47 -8.39 15.80 6.20
CA GLY A 47 -7.27 16.24 7.02
C GLY A 47 -6.61 15.15 7.86
N GLY A 48 -7.01 13.88 7.71
CA GLY A 48 -6.33 12.76 8.35
C GLY A 48 -4.85 12.63 7.93
N VAL A 49 -4.03 12.09 8.81
CA VAL A 49 -2.59 11.92 8.59
C VAL A 49 -2.21 10.45 8.54
N VAL A 50 -1.27 10.09 7.67
CA VAL A 50 -0.75 8.71 7.59
C VAL A 50 0.26 8.49 8.72
N VAL A 51 -0.05 7.53 9.60
CA VAL A 51 0.86 7.05 10.65
C VAL A 51 0.86 5.52 10.59
N ASP A 52 2.04 4.91 10.51
CA ASP A 52 2.22 3.44 10.42
C ASP A 52 1.32 2.78 9.36
N TYR A 53 1.30 3.34 8.15
CA TYR A 53 0.49 2.87 7.01
C TYR A 53 -1.02 2.86 7.26
N LYS A 54 -1.51 3.66 8.21
CA LYS A 54 -2.94 3.84 8.51
C LYS A 54 -3.28 5.31 8.61
N CYS A 55 -4.54 5.64 8.33
CA CYS A 55 -5.04 6.98 8.53
C CYS A 55 -5.44 7.18 10.00
N VAL A 56 -4.84 8.19 10.61
CA VAL A 56 -5.30 8.74 11.89
C VAL A 56 -6.23 9.89 11.57
N CYS A 57 -7.47 9.78 12.01
CA CYS A 57 -8.55 10.70 11.67
C CYS A 57 -8.61 11.88 12.63
N GLU A 58 -8.98 13.04 12.09
CA GLU A 58 -9.40 14.19 12.88
C GLU A 58 -10.73 13.91 13.60
N ALA A 59 -11.00 14.69 14.65
CA ALA A 59 -12.19 14.51 15.48
C ALA A 59 -13.48 14.63 14.65
N GLY A 60 -14.33 13.60 14.71
CA GLY A 60 -15.61 13.55 13.99
C GLY A 60 -15.60 12.70 12.72
N PHE A 61 -14.43 12.25 12.27
CA PHE A 61 -14.29 11.37 11.13
C PHE A 61 -13.96 9.93 11.51
N ASN A 62 -14.28 8.98 10.62
CA ASN A 62 -14.05 7.56 10.83
C ASN A 62 -13.94 6.80 9.50
N GLY A 63 -13.48 5.56 9.58
CA GLY A 63 -13.28 4.71 8.41
C GLY A 63 -11.81 4.61 8.02
N GLN A 64 -11.53 3.84 6.97
CA GLN A 64 -10.16 3.53 6.57
C GLN A 64 -9.40 4.75 6.03
N PHE A 65 -10.13 5.75 5.53
CA PHE A 65 -9.57 6.95 4.92
C PHE A 65 -10.02 8.25 5.61
N CYS A 66 -10.69 8.19 6.77
CA CYS A 66 -11.11 9.34 7.61
C CYS A 66 -12.15 10.33 7.06
#